data_AF-A0A1Q3ET84-F1
#
_entry.id   AF-A0A1Q3ET84-F1
#
_cell.length_a   1.000
_cell.length_b   1.000
_cell.length_c   1.000
_cell.angle_alpha   90.00
_cell.angle_beta   90.00
_cell.angle_gamma   90.00
#
_symmetry.space_group_name_H-M   'P 1'
#
loop_
_entity.id
_entity.type
_entity.pdbx_description
1 polymer ?
#
loop_
_entity_poly.entity_id
_entity_poly.type
_entity_poly.pdbx_seq_one_letter_code
_entity_poly.pdbx_strand_id
1 'polypeptide(L)'
;MIHRKTSSYFVCTSCQSFYEQPLGRVVEKQGSRENVNTIYKTQPGPTVGGKCPECESGLHIAGPMWSGPIHDTDFVSKVLQHTESHKDLYGTASRMQGMLTVAKEELHTKFYFTPTKIAGFFHCQTPSLEETTSALLHAGHQVSRSHASPGSLKTTGTCEDVLDVFRSWVKKHPIKNISETSPSLRLLAKEPRMEANFSKHPKSVTSSSKVKIVRYPETPANWGPGSRPVTGGNKRKRKHDN
;
A
#
# COMPACT_ATOMS: atom_id res chain seq x y z
N MET A 1 18.17 -2.79 -19.46
CA MET A 1 17.77 -3.41 -18.17
C MET A 1 16.79 -2.55 -17.36
N ILE A 2 16.91 -1.22 -17.36
CA ILE A 2 16.09 -0.28 -16.56
C ILE A 2 14.60 -0.29 -16.98
N HIS A 3 14.29 -0.26 -18.28
CA HIS A 3 12.90 -0.19 -18.78
C HIS A 3 11.98 -1.36 -18.36
N ARG A 4 12.52 -2.48 -17.88
CA ARG A 4 11.74 -3.64 -17.39
C ARG A 4 11.08 -3.36 -16.03
N LYS A 5 11.74 -2.57 -15.19
CA LYS A 5 11.31 -2.27 -13.82
C LYS A 5 10.86 -0.81 -13.70
N THR A 6 10.49 -0.21 -14.83
CA THR A 6 9.90 1.11 -14.89
C THR A 6 8.51 0.96 -15.49
N SER A 7 7.51 1.45 -14.76
CA SER A 7 6.11 1.38 -15.16
C SER A 7 5.44 2.73 -14.96
N SER A 8 4.51 3.06 -15.84
CA SER A 8 3.45 4.01 -15.54
C SER A 8 2.28 3.26 -14.90
N TYR A 9 1.41 3.96 -14.19
CA TYR A 9 0.23 3.38 -13.57
C TYR A 9 -1.00 4.18 -13.93
N PHE A 10 -2.09 3.49 -14.25
CA PHE A 10 -3.42 4.08 -14.35
C PHE A 10 -4.09 3.97 -12.98
N VAL A 11 -4.40 5.08 -12.32
CA VAL A 11 -4.95 5.14 -10.97
C VAL A 11 -6.34 5.76 -11.01
N CYS A 12 -7.32 5.06 -10.44
CA CYS A 12 -8.69 5.55 -10.37
C CYS A 12 -8.82 6.76 -9.44
N THR A 13 -9.53 7.79 -9.91
CA THR A 13 -9.76 9.02 -9.14
C THR A 13 -10.67 8.82 -7.93
N SER A 14 -11.55 7.80 -7.96
CA SER A 14 -12.51 7.53 -6.88
C SER A 14 -12.04 6.43 -5.93
N CYS A 15 -11.83 5.20 -6.43
CA CYS A 15 -11.50 4.05 -5.58
C CYS A 15 -10.00 3.78 -5.43
N GLN A 16 -9.15 4.57 -6.10
CA GLN A 16 -7.68 4.43 -6.10
C GLN A 16 -7.15 3.05 -6.52
N SER A 17 -7.99 2.19 -7.13
CA SER A 17 -7.51 0.99 -7.82
C SER A 17 -6.48 1.41 -8.87
N PHE A 18 -5.39 0.66 -8.95
CA PHE A 18 -4.27 0.95 -9.82
C PHE A 18 -4.01 -0.20 -10.80
N TYR A 19 -3.59 0.15 -12.01
CA TYR A 19 -3.29 -0.79 -13.09
C TYR A 19 -1.91 -0.46 -13.66
N GLU A 20 -1.01 -1.42 -13.64
CA GLU A 20 0.36 -1.23 -14.07
C GLU A 20 0.49 -1.26 -15.59
N GLN A 21 1.21 -0.30 -16.15
CA GLN A 21 1.68 -0.25 -17.53
C GLN A 21 3.21 -0.27 -17.54
N PRO A 22 3.84 -1.46 -17.65
CA PRO A 22 5.29 -1.54 -17.84
C PRO A 22 5.69 -0.80 -19.12
N LEU A 23 6.89 -0.21 -19.15
CA LEU A 23 7.43 0.42 -20.36
C LEU A 23 8.07 -0.59 -21.32
N GLY A 24 8.65 -1.66 -20.78
CA GLY A 24 9.28 -2.72 -21.55
C GLY A 24 9.00 -4.11 -21.00
N ARG A 25 9.13 -5.11 -21.86
CA ARG A 25 9.07 -6.54 -21.54
C ARG A 25 10.27 -7.29 -22.08
N VAL A 26 10.54 -8.43 -21.46
CA VAL A 26 11.57 -9.38 -21.91
C VAL A 26 10.87 -10.62 -22.45
N VAL A 27 11.29 -11.08 -23.62
CA VAL A 27 10.82 -12.30 -24.25
C VAL A 27 12.01 -13.22 -24.42
N GLU A 28 12.00 -14.33 -23.70
CA GLU A 28 12.99 -15.39 -23.83
C GLU A 28 12.52 -16.37 -24.90
N LYS A 29 13.37 -16.64 -25.89
CA LYS A 29 13.11 -17.64 -26.95
C LYS A 29 14.16 -18.73 -26.88
N GLN A 30 13.71 -19.97 -26.80
CA GLN A 30 14.58 -21.13 -26.85
C GLN A 30 15.06 -21.35 -28.30
N GLY A 31 16.37 -21.35 -28.49
CA GLY A 31 17.02 -21.62 -29.78
C GLY A 31 17.27 -23.11 -30.01
N SER A 32 17.77 -23.46 -31.20
CA SER A 32 17.92 -24.84 -31.68
C SER A 32 19.01 -25.69 -30.99
N ARG A 33 19.63 -25.22 -29.91
CA ARG A 33 20.71 -25.91 -29.16
C ARG A 33 20.76 -25.49 -27.69
N GLU A 34 19.62 -25.50 -26.99
CA GLU A 34 19.48 -25.04 -25.58
C GLU A 34 19.88 -23.59 -25.29
N ASN A 35 20.37 -22.83 -26.27
CA ASN A 35 20.65 -21.41 -26.12
C ASN A 35 19.36 -20.61 -25.95
N VAL A 36 19.29 -19.83 -24.86
CA VAL A 36 18.18 -18.92 -24.60
C VAL A 36 18.52 -17.54 -25.17
N ASN A 37 17.77 -17.10 -26.17
CA ASN A 37 17.86 -15.76 -26.72
C ASN A 37 16.92 -14.81 -25.98
N THR A 38 17.47 -13.81 -25.31
CA THR A 38 16.73 -12.81 -24.54
C THR A 38 16.46 -11.56 -25.39
N ILE A 39 15.19 -11.31 -25.73
CA ILE A 39 14.78 -10.18 -26.57
C ILE A 39 14.07 -9.13 -25.71
N TYR A 40 14.55 -7.88 -25.77
CA TYR A 40 13.91 -6.74 -25.11
C TYR A 40 12.94 -6.06 -26.08
N LYS A 41 11.68 -5.87 -25.65
CA LYS A 41 10.64 -5.22 -26.45
C LYS A 41 9.94 -4.14 -25.63
N THR A 42 9.32 -3.18 -26.32
CA THR A 42 8.34 -2.28 -25.70
C THR A 42 7.08 -3.07 -25.31
N GLN A 43 6.42 -2.63 -24.25
CA GLN A 43 5.18 -3.22 -23.79
C GLN A 43 4.00 -2.52 -24.50
N PRO A 44 3.06 -3.26 -25.12
CA PRO A 44 1.84 -2.65 -25.65
C PRO A 44 0.95 -2.14 -24.51
N GLY A 45 0.17 -1.11 -24.78
CA GLY A 45 -0.75 -0.51 -23.82
C GLY A 45 -1.97 0.10 -24.51
N PRO A 46 -2.99 0.55 -23.76
CA PRO A 46 -3.08 0.49 -22.29
C PRO A 46 -3.41 -0.92 -21.75
N THR A 47 -2.94 -1.24 -20.54
CA THR A 47 -3.24 -2.50 -19.83
C THR A 47 -4.62 -2.55 -19.17
N VAL A 48 -5.37 -1.44 -19.24
CA VAL A 48 -6.73 -1.29 -18.70
C VAL A 48 -7.57 -0.46 -19.69
N GLY A 49 -8.88 -0.64 -19.66
CA GLY A 49 -9.81 0.15 -20.48
C GLY A 49 -9.86 1.64 -20.08
N GLY A 50 -10.66 2.42 -20.80
CA GLY A 50 -10.77 3.89 -20.57
C GLY A 50 -11.45 4.30 -19.25
N LYS A 51 -12.06 3.36 -18.53
CA LYS A 51 -12.72 3.57 -17.24
C LYS A 51 -12.28 2.51 -16.23
N CYS A 52 -12.36 2.83 -14.95
CA CYS A 52 -12.05 1.90 -13.87
C CYS A 52 -12.99 0.68 -13.88
N PRO A 53 -12.47 -0.56 -13.96
CA PRO A 53 -13.25 -1.80 -13.83
C PRO A 53 -14.06 -1.94 -12.53
N GLU A 54 -13.72 -1.20 -11.47
CA GLU A 54 -14.35 -1.35 -10.15
C GLU A 54 -15.49 -0.36 -9.90
N CYS A 55 -15.40 0.85 -10.45
CA CYS A 55 -16.36 1.92 -10.15
C CYS A 55 -16.69 2.82 -11.35
N GLU A 56 -16.16 2.50 -12.53
CA GLU A 56 -16.37 3.21 -13.80
C GLU A 56 -15.96 4.69 -13.80
N SER A 57 -15.22 5.16 -12.79
CA SER A 57 -14.63 6.49 -12.78
C SER A 57 -13.42 6.59 -13.70
N GLY A 58 -13.00 7.82 -14.00
CA GLY A 58 -11.81 8.10 -14.80
C GLY A 58 -10.52 7.58 -14.15
N LEU A 59 -9.56 7.20 -14.99
CA LEU A 59 -8.22 6.77 -14.61
C LEU A 59 -7.21 7.87 -14.95
N HIS A 60 -6.35 8.25 -14.01
CA HIS A 60 -5.25 9.17 -14.24
C HIS A 60 -3.93 8.41 -14.40
N ILE A 61 -3.05 8.91 -15.26
CA ILE A 61 -1.72 8.34 -15.45
C ILE A 61 -0.78 8.91 -14.36
N ALA A 62 -0.07 8.03 -13.67
CA ALA A 62 1.00 8.35 -12.74
C ALA A 62 2.31 7.69 -13.18
N GLY A 63 3.45 8.36 -12.97
CA GLY A 63 4.77 7.87 -13.36
C GLY A 63 5.36 8.58 -14.58
N PRO A 64 6.39 7.99 -15.23
CA PRO A 64 6.94 6.67 -14.96
C PRO A 64 7.67 6.59 -13.62
N MET A 65 7.64 5.41 -12.97
CA MET A 65 8.33 5.17 -11.71
C MET A 65 8.89 3.75 -11.63
N TRP A 66 9.78 3.50 -10.66
CA TRP A 66 10.27 2.17 -10.37
C TRP A 66 9.14 1.25 -9.91
N SER A 67 9.04 0.06 -10.53
CA SER A 67 8.02 -0.95 -10.27
C SER A 67 8.59 -2.29 -9.79
N GLY A 68 9.91 -2.36 -9.59
CA GLY A 68 10.58 -3.53 -9.02
C GLY A 68 10.58 -3.54 -7.48
N PRO A 69 11.21 -4.57 -6.89
CA PRO A 69 11.49 -4.62 -5.45
C PRO A 69 12.20 -3.34 -4.97
N ILE A 70 11.77 -2.80 -3.83
CA ILE A 70 12.36 -1.59 -3.21
C ILE A 70 13.35 -1.91 -2.08
N HIS A 71 13.30 -3.14 -1.57
CA HIS A 71 14.15 -3.63 -0.48
C HIS A 71 15.00 -4.80 -0.96
N ASP A 72 16.29 -4.77 -0.65
CA ASP A 72 17.17 -5.93 -0.65
C ASP A 72 17.19 -6.52 0.76
N THR A 73 16.50 -7.65 0.96
CA THR A 73 16.33 -8.25 2.29
C THR A 73 17.62 -8.78 2.89
N ASP A 74 18.61 -9.15 2.06
CA ASP A 74 19.89 -9.66 2.52
C ASP A 74 20.75 -8.51 3.03
N PHE A 75 20.77 -7.40 2.29
CA PHE A 75 21.41 -6.17 2.73
C PHE A 75 20.77 -5.64 4.01
N VAL A 76 19.43 -5.54 4.06
CA VAL A 76 18.70 -5.10 5.26
C VAL A 76 19.01 -5.98 6.46
N SER A 77 19.12 -7.31 6.27
CA SER A 77 19.47 -8.24 7.35
C SER A 77 20.88 -7.99 7.90
N LYS A 78 21.87 -7.73 7.03
CA LYS A 78 23.25 -7.41 7.45
C LYS A 78 23.31 -6.10 8.22
N VAL A 79 22.59 -5.07 7.75
CA VAL A 79 22.53 -3.77 8.45
C VAL A 79 21.85 -3.93 9.81
N LEU A 80 20.74 -4.68 9.89
CA LEU A 80 20.06 -4.93 11.15
C LEU A 80 21.00 -5.60 12.17
N GLN A 81 21.71 -6.66 11.77
CA GLN A 81 22.69 -7.34 12.63
C GLN A 81 23.80 -6.40 13.11
N HIS A 82 24.35 -5.58 12.21
CA HIS A 82 25.38 -4.60 12.56
C HIS A 82 24.90 -3.57 13.57
N THR A 83 23.66 -3.07 13.41
CA THR A 83 23.06 -2.11 14.35
C THR A 83 22.70 -2.74 15.70
N GLU A 84 22.48 -4.04 15.76
CA GLU A 84 22.24 -4.77 17.01
C GLU A 84 23.53 -4.99 17.79
N SER A 85 24.65 -5.23 17.12
CA SER A 85 25.96 -5.44 17.76
C SER A 85 26.67 -4.15 18.17
N HIS A 86 26.32 -3.00 17.57
CA HIS A 86 27.00 -1.71 17.81
C HIS A 86 26.02 -0.59 18.21
N LYS A 87 25.17 -0.85 19.22
CA LYS A 87 24.12 0.11 19.63
C LYS A 87 24.68 1.43 20.16
N ASP A 88 25.84 1.37 20.78
CA ASP A 88 26.61 2.48 21.35
C ASP A 88 27.13 3.47 20.29
N LEU A 89 27.36 3.00 19.06
CA LEU A 89 27.79 3.86 17.95
C LEU A 89 26.65 4.75 17.40
N TYR A 90 25.40 4.38 17.64
CA TYR A 90 24.24 5.04 17.05
C TYR A 90 23.23 5.47 18.11
N GLY A 91 23.15 6.78 18.39
CA GLY A 91 22.11 7.33 19.27
C GLY A 91 20.67 7.06 18.81
N THR A 92 20.48 6.65 17.55
CA THR A 92 19.18 6.29 16.95
C THR A 92 19.03 4.79 16.68
N ALA A 93 19.87 3.93 17.27
CA ALA A 93 19.89 2.48 17.04
C ALA A 93 18.50 1.83 17.16
N SER A 94 17.73 2.21 18.19
CA SER A 94 16.36 1.69 18.42
C SER A 94 15.39 2.01 17.28
N ARG A 95 15.46 3.24 16.73
CA ARG A 95 14.68 3.66 15.56
C ARG A 95 15.12 2.92 14.30
N MET A 96 16.43 2.77 14.09
CA MET A 96 16.97 2.05 12.94
C MET A 96 16.50 0.59 12.95
N GLN A 97 16.64 -0.10 14.08
CA GLN A 97 16.18 -1.48 14.27
C GLN A 97 14.68 -1.62 13.99
N GLY A 98 13.86 -0.70 14.53
CA GLY A 98 12.42 -0.70 14.27
C GLY A 98 12.08 -0.56 12.79
N MET A 99 12.70 0.40 12.09
CA MET A 99 12.44 0.65 10.67
C MET A 99 12.95 -0.51 9.78
N LEU A 100 14.16 -1.01 10.03
CA LEU A 100 14.76 -2.11 9.28
C LEU A 100 14.00 -3.42 9.48
N THR A 101 13.48 -3.67 10.69
CA THR A 101 12.63 -4.84 10.95
C THR A 101 11.34 -4.77 10.12
N VAL A 102 10.68 -3.61 10.07
CA VAL A 102 9.48 -3.44 9.24
C VAL A 102 9.82 -3.61 7.76
N ALA A 103 10.89 -2.99 7.27
CA ALA A 103 11.32 -3.11 5.87
C ALA A 103 11.67 -4.57 5.49
N LYS A 104 12.24 -5.34 6.43
CA LYS A 104 12.57 -6.76 6.23
C LYS A 104 11.32 -7.66 6.16
N GLU A 105 10.32 -7.39 7.00
CA GLU A 105 9.06 -8.14 7.03
C GLU A 105 8.07 -7.71 5.92
N GLU A 106 8.33 -6.59 5.25
CA GLU A 106 7.44 -6.01 4.25
C GLU A 106 7.48 -6.76 2.92
N LEU A 107 6.28 -7.07 2.38
CA LEU A 107 6.13 -7.71 1.08
C LEU A 107 6.63 -6.82 -0.06
N HIS A 108 7.29 -7.43 -1.04
CA HIS A 108 7.72 -6.79 -2.29
C HIS A 108 6.58 -6.54 -3.29
N THR A 109 5.38 -6.27 -2.80
CA THR A 109 4.23 -5.88 -3.61
C THR A 109 4.18 -4.37 -3.81
N LYS A 110 3.49 -3.95 -4.87
CA LYS A 110 3.38 -2.55 -5.29
C LYS A 110 2.37 -1.82 -4.42
N PHE A 111 2.75 -0.59 -4.03
CA PHE A 111 1.95 0.30 -3.19
C PHE A 111 1.50 -0.32 -1.87
N TYR A 112 0.79 0.48 -1.07
CA TYR A 112 0.15 0.06 0.17
C TYR A 112 -1.24 0.70 0.22
N PHE A 113 -2.10 0.21 1.09
CA PHE A 113 -3.38 0.84 1.39
C PHE A 113 -3.58 0.94 2.90
N THR A 114 -4.52 1.76 3.35
CA THR A 114 -4.98 1.77 4.74
C THR A 114 -6.45 1.40 4.78
N PRO A 115 -6.91 0.61 5.76
CA PRO A 115 -8.33 0.27 5.88
C PRO A 115 -9.24 1.51 5.92
N THR A 116 -8.80 2.57 6.59
CA THR A 116 -9.51 3.86 6.66
C THR A 116 -9.70 4.51 5.29
N LYS A 117 -8.68 4.46 4.43
CA LYS A 117 -8.78 5.03 3.08
C LYS A 117 -9.80 4.26 2.23
N ILE A 118 -9.75 2.92 2.29
CA ILE A 118 -10.68 2.07 1.54
C ILE A 118 -12.11 2.22 2.07
N ALA A 119 -12.30 2.22 3.39
CA ALA A 119 -13.60 2.46 4.02
C ALA A 119 -14.22 3.80 3.58
N GLY A 120 -13.39 4.83 3.40
CA GLY A 120 -13.82 6.11 2.86
C GLY A 120 -14.42 6.04 1.45
N PHE A 121 -13.96 5.12 0.61
CA PHE A 121 -14.53 4.90 -0.74
C PHE A 121 -15.91 4.25 -0.69
N PHE A 122 -16.19 3.46 0.35
CA PHE A 122 -17.48 2.81 0.56
C PHE A 122 -18.42 3.61 1.47
N HIS A 123 -17.94 4.67 2.11
CA HIS A 123 -18.62 5.38 3.21
C HIS A 123 -19.06 4.45 4.36
N CYS A 124 -18.27 3.42 4.64
CA CYS A 124 -18.58 2.45 5.67
C CYS A 124 -17.79 2.66 6.96
N GLN A 125 -18.24 2.01 8.03
CA GLN A 125 -17.42 1.89 9.24
C GLN A 125 -16.09 1.21 8.87
N THR A 126 -14.98 1.73 9.38
CA THR A 126 -13.67 1.17 9.09
C THR A 126 -13.46 -0.12 9.90
N PRO A 127 -13.25 -1.29 9.25
CA PRO A 127 -12.80 -2.48 9.96
C PRO A 127 -11.44 -2.22 10.60
N SER A 128 -11.18 -2.85 11.73
CA SER A 128 -9.87 -2.74 12.37
C SER A 128 -8.77 -3.30 11.46
N LEU A 129 -7.55 -2.90 11.77
CA LEU A 129 -6.39 -3.38 11.04
C LEU A 129 -6.25 -4.91 11.12
N GLU A 130 -6.54 -5.48 12.29
CA GLU A 130 -6.46 -6.92 12.53
C GLU A 130 -7.56 -7.69 11.79
N GLU A 131 -8.79 -7.17 11.76
CA GLU A 131 -9.90 -7.75 10.99
C GLU A 131 -9.60 -7.73 9.49
N THR A 132 -9.12 -6.59 8.96
CA THR A 132 -8.75 -6.48 7.53
C THR A 132 -7.62 -7.44 7.17
N THR A 133 -6.61 -7.54 8.04
CA THR A 133 -5.49 -8.46 7.86
C THR A 133 -5.97 -9.91 7.90
N SER A 134 -6.84 -10.26 8.85
CA SER A 134 -7.35 -11.62 9.01
C SER A 134 -8.22 -12.04 7.83
N ALA A 135 -9.07 -11.15 7.32
CA ALA A 135 -9.88 -11.39 6.12
C ALA A 135 -9.03 -11.71 4.90
N LEU A 136 -7.97 -10.92 4.66
CA LEU A 136 -7.05 -11.16 3.54
C LEU A 136 -6.25 -12.45 3.70
N LEU A 137 -5.87 -12.81 4.94
CA LEU A 137 -5.17 -14.07 5.22
C LEU A 137 -6.09 -15.29 5.01
N HIS A 138 -7.35 -15.22 5.45
CA HIS A 138 -8.34 -16.27 5.20
C HIS A 138 -8.68 -16.41 3.70
N ALA A 139 -8.62 -15.31 2.94
CA ALA A 139 -8.72 -15.31 1.48
C ALA A 139 -7.50 -15.93 0.77
N GLY A 140 -6.47 -16.36 1.50
CA GLY A 140 -5.27 -16.99 0.95
C GLY A 140 -4.18 -16.02 0.51
N HIS A 141 -4.31 -14.72 0.79
CA HIS A 141 -3.29 -13.73 0.47
C HIS A 141 -2.29 -13.56 1.61
N GLN A 142 -1.06 -13.17 1.27
CA GLN A 142 -0.08 -12.74 2.25
C GLN A 142 -0.27 -11.27 2.55
N VAL A 143 -0.07 -10.87 3.82
CA VAL A 143 -0.21 -9.49 4.27
C VAL A 143 1.01 -9.08 5.09
N SER A 144 1.47 -7.86 4.89
CA SER A 144 2.48 -7.23 5.75
C SER A 144 2.10 -5.79 6.08
N ARG A 145 2.81 -5.21 7.05
CA ARG A 145 2.84 -3.74 7.24
C ARG A 145 3.72 -3.11 6.16
N SER A 146 3.62 -1.79 5.97
CA SER A 146 4.54 -1.03 5.12
C SER A 146 5.28 0.02 5.94
N HIS A 147 6.59 0.13 5.72
CA HIS A 147 7.44 1.13 6.37
C HIS A 147 7.02 2.58 6.06
N ALA A 148 6.31 2.80 4.95
CA ALA A 148 6.02 4.12 4.43
C ALA A 148 4.95 4.89 5.22
N SER A 149 4.03 4.20 5.93
CA SER A 149 2.94 4.88 6.61
C SER A 149 2.33 4.07 7.77
N PRO A 150 2.05 4.69 8.93
CA PRO A 150 1.31 4.04 10.02
C PRO A 150 -0.06 3.55 9.53
N GLY A 151 -0.49 2.39 10.02
CA GLY A 151 -1.79 1.84 9.63
C GLY A 151 -1.81 1.18 8.24
N SER A 152 -0.72 1.26 7.46
CA SER A 152 -0.69 0.71 6.11
C SER A 152 -0.48 -0.80 6.02
N LEU A 153 -1.13 -1.41 5.05
CA LEU A 153 -1.03 -2.82 4.68
C LEU A 153 -0.53 -2.95 3.26
N LYS A 154 0.30 -3.97 3.04
CA LYS A 154 0.57 -4.55 1.73
C LYS A 154 -0.02 -5.93 1.66
N THR A 155 -0.46 -6.32 0.48
CA THR A 155 -0.99 -7.66 0.22
C THR A 155 -0.52 -8.18 -1.12
N THR A 156 -0.52 -9.50 -1.28
CA THR A 156 -0.38 -10.17 -2.58
C THR A 156 -1.70 -10.20 -3.36
N GLY A 157 -2.82 -9.88 -2.71
CA GLY A 157 -4.12 -9.73 -3.37
C GLY A 157 -4.15 -8.52 -4.31
N THR A 158 -5.05 -8.58 -5.29
CA THR A 158 -5.33 -7.49 -6.22
C THR A 158 -6.15 -6.38 -5.54
N CYS A 159 -6.28 -5.23 -6.19
CA CYS A 159 -7.21 -4.20 -5.72
C CYS A 159 -8.65 -4.73 -5.64
N GLU A 160 -9.05 -5.61 -6.55
CA GLU A 160 -10.38 -6.23 -6.55
C GLU A 160 -10.58 -7.10 -5.30
N ASP A 161 -9.58 -7.92 -4.92
CA ASP A 161 -9.65 -8.75 -3.71
C ASP A 161 -9.80 -7.88 -2.45
N VAL A 162 -9.05 -6.78 -2.37
CA VAL A 162 -9.18 -5.82 -1.26
C VAL A 162 -10.58 -5.19 -1.24
N LEU A 163 -11.11 -4.77 -2.38
CA LEU A 163 -12.45 -4.20 -2.45
C LEU A 163 -13.54 -5.23 -2.12
N ASP A 164 -13.38 -6.50 -2.50
CA ASP A 164 -14.30 -7.60 -2.18
C ASP A 164 -14.37 -7.87 -0.67
N VAL A 165 -13.25 -7.75 0.04
CA VAL A 165 -13.24 -7.77 1.51
C VAL A 165 -14.11 -6.64 2.07
N PHE A 166 -14.01 -5.42 1.55
CA PHE A 166 -14.81 -4.29 2.02
C PHE A 166 -16.28 -4.39 1.59
N ARG A 167 -16.59 -4.93 0.42
CA ARG A 167 -17.97 -5.26 0.01
C ARG A 167 -18.60 -6.25 0.98
N SER A 168 -17.88 -7.30 1.35
CA SER A 168 -18.31 -8.26 2.37
C SER A 168 -18.50 -7.61 3.74
N TRP A 169 -17.64 -6.66 4.11
CA TRP A 169 -17.77 -5.89 5.35
C TRP A 169 -19.04 -5.05 5.37
N VAL A 170 -19.35 -4.35 4.27
CA VAL A 170 -20.56 -3.53 4.14
C VAL A 170 -21.83 -4.37 4.19
N LYS A 171 -21.82 -5.60 3.67
CA LYS A 171 -22.94 -6.54 3.84
C LYS A 171 -23.22 -6.87 5.30
N LYS A 172 -22.17 -6.99 6.13
CA LYS A 172 -22.28 -7.23 7.58
C LYS A 172 -22.62 -5.96 8.36
N HIS A 173 -22.19 -4.80 7.88
CA HIS A 173 -22.39 -3.49 8.50
C HIS A 173 -23.05 -2.53 7.49
N PRO A 174 -24.38 -2.63 7.30
CA PRO A 174 -25.07 -1.90 6.25
C PRO A 174 -25.01 -0.39 6.48
N ILE A 175 -24.71 0.33 5.40
CA ILE A 175 -24.65 1.79 5.34
C ILE A 175 -26.00 2.36 4.92
N LYS A 176 -26.33 3.54 5.46
CA LYS A 176 -27.58 4.26 5.15
C LYS A 176 -27.26 5.47 4.26
N ASN A 177 -28.19 5.84 3.38
CA ASN A 177 -28.20 7.10 2.63
C ASN A 177 -26.97 7.34 1.72
N ILE A 178 -26.83 6.55 0.66
CA ILE A 178 -25.84 6.80 -0.40
C ILE A 178 -26.51 7.59 -1.52
N SER A 179 -25.88 8.67 -1.98
CA SER A 179 -26.37 9.43 -3.13
C SER A 179 -26.29 8.59 -4.41
N GLU A 180 -27.34 8.65 -5.24
CA GLU A 180 -27.42 7.94 -6.53
C GLU A 180 -26.29 8.29 -7.50
N THR A 181 -25.75 9.51 -7.40
CA THR A 181 -24.65 9.99 -8.26
C THR A 181 -23.26 9.64 -7.72
N SER A 182 -23.17 9.06 -6.52
CA SER A 182 -21.88 8.79 -5.87
C SER A 182 -21.13 7.63 -6.55
N PRO A 183 -19.80 7.74 -6.78
CA PRO A 183 -18.98 6.62 -7.20
C PRO A 183 -19.06 5.40 -6.27
N SER A 184 -19.36 5.63 -4.99
CA SER A 184 -19.50 4.59 -3.96
C SER A 184 -20.67 3.65 -4.27
N LEU A 185 -21.75 4.15 -4.87
CA LEU A 185 -22.87 3.31 -5.30
C LEU A 185 -22.44 2.32 -6.38
N ARG A 186 -21.64 2.76 -7.36
CA ARG A 186 -21.09 1.90 -8.43
C ARG A 186 -20.13 0.85 -7.87
N LEU A 187 -19.32 1.20 -6.86
CA LEU A 187 -18.45 0.22 -6.17
C LEU A 187 -19.24 -0.89 -5.47
N LEU A 188 -20.36 -0.53 -4.86
CA LEU A 188 -21.24 -1.43 -4.10
C LEU A 188 -22.16 -2.26 -4.98
N ALA A 189 -22.51 -1.75 -6.17
CA ALA A 189 -23.31 -2.49 -7.14
C ALA A 189 -22.60 -3.75 -7.65
N LYS A 190 -21.26 -3.78 -7.58
CA LYS A 190 -20.48 -4.98 -7.89
C LYS A 190 -20.51 -5.95 -6.72
N GLU A 191 -21.03 -7.14 -6.96
CA GLU A 191 -21.07 -8.22 -5.96
C GLU A 191 -19.66 -8.77 -5.68
N PRO A 192 -19.30 -9.03 -4.41
CA PRO A 192 -18.02 -9.61 -4.07
C PRO A 192 -17.93 -11.06 -4.57
N ARG A 193 -16.78 -11.43 -5.12
CA ARG A 193 -16.53 -12.80 -5.62
C ARG A 193 -16.32 -13.81 -4.49
N MET A 194 -16.00 -13.34 -3.30
CA MET A 194 -15.82 -14.17 -2.09
C MET A 194 -16.47 -13.51 -0.89
N GLU A 195 -16.89 -14.32 0.08
CA GLU A 195 -17.30 -13.82 1.39
C GLU A 195 -16.10 -13.75 2.33
N ALA A 196 -15.80 -12.55 2.85
CA ALA A 196 -14.67 -12.34 3.74
C ALA A 196 -14.94 -12.84 5.17
N ASN A 197 -13.96 -13.56 5.72
CA ASN A 197 -13.92 -14.00 7.12
C ASN A 197 -13.06 -13.07 7.99
N PHE A 198 -13.69 -12.28 8.86
CA PHE A 198 -13.02 -11.31 9.73
C PHE A 198 -12.59 -11.88 11.09
N SER A 199 -12.82 -13.17 11.35
CA SER A 199 -12.35 -13.81 12.59
C SER A 199 -10.81 -13.77 12.67
N LYS A 200 -10.28 -13.74 13.89
CA LYS A 200 -8.84 -13.55 14.13
C LYS A 200 -8.02 -14.68 13.50
N HIS A 201 -7.20 -14.33 12.52
CA HIS A 201 -6.31 -15.28 11.86
C HIS A 201 -5.03 -15.50 12.70
N PRO A 202 -4.51 -16.72 12.88
CA PRO A 202 -3.29 -16.96 13.67
C PRO A 202 -2.06 -16.17 13.21
N LYS A 203 -1.95 -15.94 11.90
CA LYS A 203 -0.88 -15.14 11.27
C LYS A 203 -1.12 -13.62 11.27
N SER A 204 -2.21 -13.11 11.84
CA SER A 204 -2.48 -11.67 11.89
C SER A 204 -1.49 -10.93 12.80
N VAL A 205 -0.96 -11.62 13.81
CA VAL A 205 0.02 -11.09 14.76
C VAL A 205 1.43 -11.33 14.20
N THR A 206 2.06 -10.29 13.64
CA THR A 206 3.46 -10.39 13.22
C THR A 206 4.41 -10.50 14.41
N SER A 207 5.58 -11.12 14.19
CA SER A 207 6.72 -11.13 15.13
C SER A 207 7.03 -9.72 15.63
N SER A 208 7.10 -8.76 14.71
CA SER A 208 7.30 -7.37 15.07
C SER A 208 6.21 -6.84 16.01
N SER A 209 4.94 -7.26 15.87
CA SER A 209 3.82 -6.79 16.71
C SER A 209 3.97 -7.18 18.18
N LYS A 210 4.74 -8.25 18.46
CA LYS A 210 5.05 -8.71 19.83
C LYS A 210 6.22 -7.95 20.46
N VAL A 211 7.08 -7.33 19.65
CA VAL A 211 8.24 -6.56 20.11
C VAL A 211 7.88 -5.08 20.15
N LYS A 212 8.17 -4.40 21.25
CA LYS A 212 7.93 -2.96 21.41
C LYS A 212 8.96 -2.13 20.62
N ILE A 213 8.90 -2.21 19.29
CA ILE A 213 9.78 -1.49 18.36
C ILE A 213 9.14 -0.18 17.90
N VAL A 214 9.94 0.88 17.87
CA VAL A 214 9.56 2.19 17.33
C VAL A 214 9.51 2.10 15.81
N ARG A 215 8.32 1.93 15.25
CA ARG A 215 8.10 1.79 13.79
C ARG A 215 7.98 3.12 13.08
N TYR A 216 7.19 4.02 13.66
CA TYR A 216 6.88 5.32 13.11
C TYR A 216 7.26 6.35 14.16
N PRO A 217 8.50 6.86 14.12
CA PRO A 217 8.96 7.85 15.09
C PRO A 217 8.18 9.14 14.86
N GLU A 218 7.65 9.70 15.93
CA GLU A 218 7.04 11.02 15.88
C GLU A 218 8.10 12.06 15.53
N THR A 219 7.74 12.96 14.62
CA THR A 219 8.61 14.08 14.28
C THR A 219 8.68 15.03 15.48
N PRO A 220 9.87 15.50 15.88
CA PRO A 220 10.00 16.49 16.94
C PRO A 220 9.22 17.79 16.66
N ALA A 221 8.96 18.57 17.71
CA ALA A 221 8.40 19.90 17.56
C ALA A 221 9.30 20.78 16.67
N ASN A 222 8.69 21.58 15.77
CA ASN A 222 9.39 22.44 14.79
C ASN A 222 10.18 21.68 13.71
N TRP A 223 9.82 20.42 13.41
CA TRP A 223 10.42 19.66 12.32
C TRP A 223 9.95 20.13 10.95
N GLY A 224 10.88 20.49 10.07
CA GLY A 224 10.63 20.92 8.70
C GLY A 224 10.82 22.43 8.48
N PRO A 225 10.76 22.90 7.22
CA PRO A 225 10.83 24.32 6.93
C PRO A 225 9.68 25.02 7.66
N GLY A 226 10.02 26.04 8.47
CA GLY A 226 9.04 26.80 9.22
C GLY A 226 7.96 27.40 8.33
N SER A 227 6.79 27.69 8.91
CA SER A 227 5.70 28.37 8.22
C SER A 227 6.24 29.55 7.41
N ARG A 228 5.80 29.68 6.15
CA ARG A 228 6.19 30.82 5.28
C ARG A 228 6.03 32.13 6.07
N PRO A 229 7.04 33.02 6.08
CA PRO A 229 6.91 34.31 6.73
C PRO A 229 5.69 35.04 6.18
N VAL A 230 4.73 35.40 7.05
CA VAL A 230 3.59 36.20 6.65
C VAL A 230 4.04 37.66 6.66
N THR A 231 4.43 38.18 5.50
CA THR A 231 4.64 39.62 5.30
C THR A 231 3.28 40.31 5.25
N GLY A 232 2.85 40.87 6.39
CA GLY A 232 1.65 41.70 6.51
C GLY A 232 0.35 40.92 6.72
N GLY A 233 -0.23 41.01 7.92
CA GLY A 233 -1.60 40.54 8.21
C GLY A 233 -1.78 39.86 9.57
N ASN A 234 -2.49 40.53 10.46
CA ASN A 234 -2.85 40.18 11.84
C ASN A 234 -2.76 38.69 12.28
N LYS A 235 -1.89 38.43 13.27
CA LYS A 235 -1.92 37.21 14.09
C LYS A 235 -3.26 37.11 14.81
N ARG A 236 -4.22 36.31 14.31
CA ARG A 236 -5.28 35.78 15.17
C ARG A 236 -4.64 34.77 16.13
N LYS A 237 -4.35 35.21 17.36
CA LYS A 237 -4.03 34.33 18.49
C LYS A 237 -5.20 33.36 18.68
N ARG A 238 -5.01 32.08 18.33
CA ARG A 238 -5.90 31.02 18.78
C ARG A 238 -5.62 30.85 20.28
N LYS A 239 -6.54 31.32 21.14
CA LYS A 239 -6.49 31.06 22.57
C LYS A 239 -6.58 29.54 22.77
N HIS A 240 -5.66 29.02 23.55
CA HIS A 240 -5.75 27.67 24.11
C HIS A 240 -6.59 27.83 25.38
N ASP A 241 -7.80 27.30 25.38
CA ASP A 241 -8.55 27.16 26.63
C ASP A 241 -8.03 25.90 27.35
N ASN A 242 -7.89 26.03 28.67
CA ASN A 242 -7.42 25.01 29.61
C ASN A 242 -8.34 23.79 29.68
#